data_AF-A0AAU4U5I9-F1
#
_entry.id   AF-A0AAU4U5I9-F1
#
_cell.length_a   1.000
_cell.length_b   1.000
_cell.length_c   1.000
_cell.angle_alpha   90.00
_cell.angle_beta   90.00
_cell.angle_gamma   90.00
#
_symmetry.space_group_name_H-M   'P 1'
#
loop_
_entity.id
_entity.type
_entity.pdbx_description
1 polymer ?
#
loop_
_entity_poly.entity_id
_entity_poly.type
_entity_poly.pdbx_seq_one_letter_code
_entity_poly.pdbx_strand_id
1 'polypeptide(L)'
;MQAKPSTAELIAFVGARLAETAVQAELFHELACEAVASGEPGPRTAVLEGCACPVPREILDRALALRSELDDCEQRIRCQNPRDPKWPLDPVFAEQTLRVLALPFELHHQWQDAWLPG
;
A
#
# COMPACT_ATOMS: atom_id res chain seq x y z
N MET A 1 26.82 4.19 10.05
CA MET A 1 25.42 4.10 10.51
C MET A 1 24.56 4.76 9.45
N GLN A 2 23.74 4.00 8.73
CA GLN A 2 22.77 4.60 7.81
C GLN A 2 21.70 5.34 8.61
N ALA A 3 21.29 6.51 8.12
CA ALA A 3 20.24 7.30 8.76
C ALA A 3 18.91 6.52 8.69
N LYS A 4 18.09 6.61 9.74
CA LYS A 4 16.72 6.07 9.70
C LYS A 4 15.94 6.86 8.64
N PRO A 5 15.14 6.20 7.79
CA PRO A 5 14.30 6.87 6.82
C PRO A 5 13.37 7.84 7.55
N SER A 6 13.21 9.03 6.97
CA SER A 6 12.25 10.02 7.42
C SER A 6 10.83 9.50 7.24
N THR A 7 9.90 10.09 8.00
CA THR A 7 8.47 9.76 7.91
C THR A 7 7.92 9.97 6.49
N ALA A 8 8.40 10.99 5.78
CA ALA A 8 7.98 11.26 4.40
C ALA A 8 8.48 10.18 3.42
N GLU A 9 9.73 9.72 3.57
CA GLU A 9 10.27 8.62 2.77
C GLU A 9 9.50 7.32 3.03
N LEU A 10 9.14 7.06 4.29
CA LEU A 10 8.36 5.88 4.67
C LEU A 10 6.94 5.92 4.10
N ILE A 11 6.26 7.08 4.11
CA ILE A 11 4.96 7.24 3.46
C ILE A 11 5.07 6.99 1.95
N ALA A 12 6.04 7.61 1.28
CA ALA A 12 6.23 7.45 -0.15
C ALA A 12 6.51 6.00 -0.54
N PHE A 13 7.32 5.30 0.25
CA PHE A 13 7.65 3.89 0.04
C PHE A 13 6.44 2.98 0.19
N VAL A 14 5.77 3.01 1.35
CA VAL A 14 4.56 2.22 1.58
C VAL A 14 3.51 2.54 0.51
N GLY A 15 3.42 3.81 0.10
CA GLY A 15 2.56 4.21 -1.00
C GLY A 15 2.92 3.57 -2.34
N ALA A 16 4.18 3.59 -2.77
CA ALA A 16 4.60 2.94 -4.01
C ALA A 16 4.33 1.42 -3.98
N ARG A 17 4.62 0.80 -2.83
CA ARG A 17 4.45 -0.62 -2.55
C ARG A 17 3.01 -1.10 -2.63
N LEU A 18 2.07 -0.35 -2.07
CA LEU A 18 0.64 -0.64 -2.18
C LEU A 18 0.12 -0.45 -3.61
N ALA A 19 0.63 0.55 -4.35
CA ALA A 19 0.27 0.75 -5.75
C ALA A 19 0.74 -0.42 -6.62
N GLU A 20 1.96 -0.91 -6.41
CA GLU A 20 2.48 -2.10 -7.09
C GLU A 20 1.67 -3.36 -6.78
N THR A 21 1.23 -3.51 -5.53
CA THR A 21 0.36 -4.64 -5.13
C THR A 21 -0.96 -4.62 -5.90
N ALA A 22 -1.55 -3.43 -6.11
CA ALA A 22 -2.77 -3.29 -6.90
C ALA A 22 -2.55 -3.64 -8.37
N VAL A 23 -1.47 -3.15 -8.98
CA VAL A 23 -1.10 -3.50 -10.37
C VAL A 23 -0.83 -4.99 -10.52
N GLN A 24 -0.16 -5.62 -9.53
CA GLN A 24 0.08 -7.06 -9.54
C GLN A 24 -1.23 -7.87 -9.44
N ALA A 25 -2.23 -7.39 -8.70
CA ALA A 25 -3.53 -8.03 -8.63
C ALA A 25 -4.24 -8.03 -10.00
N GLU A 26 -4.15 -6.91 -10.73
CA GLU A 26 -4.66 -6.79 -12.10
C GLU A 26 -3.92 -7.74 -13.06
N LEU A 27 -2.58 -7.76 -13.02
CA LEU A 27 -1.79 -8.67 -13.85
C LEU A 27 -2.08 -10.15 -13.55
N PHE A 28 -2.21 -10.50 -12.27
CA PHE A 28 -2.60 -11.86 -11.87
C PHE A 28 -3.99 -12.21 -12.40
N HIS A 29 -4.93 -11.27 -12.36
CA HIS A 29 -6.24 -11.44 -12.93
C HIS A 29 -6.19 -11.70 -14.44
N GLU A 30 -5.41 -10.90 -15.19
CA GLU A 30 -5.24 -11.08 -16.64
C GLU A 30 -4.66 -12.45 -17.02
N LEU A 31 -3.73 -12.97 -16.21
CA LEU A 31 -3.06 -14.25 -16.47
C LEU A 31 -3.88 -15.47 -16.05
N ALA A 32 -4.65 -15.37 -14.97
CA ALA A 32 -5.31 -16.52 -14.34
C ALA A 32 -6.83 -16.58 -14.60
N CYS A 33 -7.44 -15.51 -15.10
CA CYS A 33 -8.88 -15.48 -15.34
C CYS A 33 -9.24 -16.14 -16.68
N GLU A 34 -9.94 -17.28 -16.61
CA GLU A 34 -10.45 -17.98 -17.80
C GLU A 34 -11.40 -17.12 -18.63
N ALA A 35 -12.21 -16.25 -17.99
CA ALA A 35 -13.12 -15.35 -18.70
C ALA A 35 -12.35 -14.31 -19.54
N VAL A 36 -11.22 -13.80 -19.03
CA VAL A 36 -10.33 -12.91 -19.78
C VAL A 36 -9.63 -13.67 -20.91
N ALA A 37 -9.19 -14.90 -20.66
CA ALA A 37 -8.54 -15.77 -21.64
C ALA A 37 -9.48 -16.19 -22.80
N SER A 38 -10.79 -16.26 -22.55
CA SER A 38 -11.81 -16.61 -23.56
C SER A 38 -12.13 -15.50 -24.57
N GLY A 39 -11.55 -14.30 -24.43
CA GLY A 39 -11.59 -13.26 -25.46
C GLY A 39 -12.89 -12.45 -25.55
N GLU A 40 -13.77 -12.51 -24.54
CA GLU A 40 -14.86 -11.53 -24.44
C GLU A 40 -14.26 -10.14 -24.15
N PRO A 41 -14.47 -9.14 -25.03
CA PRO A 41 -13.84 -7.83 -24.91
C PRO A 41 -14.52 -7.03 -23.81
N GLY A 42 -14.15 -7.29 -22.55
CA GLY A 42 -14.40 -6.39 -21.44
C GLY A 42 -13.45 -5.18 -21.50
N PRO A 43 -13.85 -3.99 -21.03
CA PRO A 43 -12.98 -2.82 -21.01
C PRO A 43 -11.70 -3.13 -20.21
N ARG A 44 -10.53 -2.87 -20.80
CA ARG A 44 -9.18 -3.05 -20.22
C ARG A 44 -8.94 -2.35 -18.87
N THR A 45 -9.90 -1.56 -18.40
CA THR A 45 -9.85 -0.77 -17.15
C THR A 45 -10.99 -1.10 -16.20
N ALA A 46 -11.85 -2.08 -16.51
CA ALA A 46 -13.02 -2.46 -15.70
C ALA A 46 -13.00 -3.93 -15.28
N VAL A 47 -11.87 -4.63 -15.46
CA VAL A 47 -11.82 -6.10 -15.38
C VAL A 47 -12.13 -6.61 -13.97
N LEU A 48 -11.86 -5.81 -12.92
CA LEU A 48 -12.21 -6.15 -11.52
C LEU A 48 -13.57 -5.60 -11.06
N GLU A 49 -14.21 -4.71 -11.83
CA GLU A 49 -15.52 -4.15 -11.49
C GLU A 49 -16.70 -5.06 -11.89
N GLY A 50 -16.42 -6.14 -12.62
CA GLY A 50 -17.45 -7.11 -13.02
C GLY A 50 -17.04 -8.58 -12.90
N CYS A 51 -15.77 -8.87 -12.61
CA CYS A 51 -15.31 -10.26 -12.50
C CYS A 51 -15.36 -10.78 -11.06
N ALA A 52 -15.88 -11.99 -10.86
CA ALA A 52 -16.00 -12.64 -9.57
C ALA A 52 -14.73 -13.40 -9.12
N CYS A 53 -13.56 -13.06 -9.66
CA CYS A 53 -12.30 -13.70 -9.26
C CYS A 53 -11.94 -13.32 -7.81
N PRO A 54 -11.93 -14.28 -6.87
CA PRO A 54 -11.80 -13.96 -5.44
C PRO A 54 -10.42 -13.43 -5.07
N VAL A 55 -9.36 -14.00 -5.66
CA VAL A 55 -7.96 -13.70 -5.28
C VAL A 55 -7.54 -12.28 -5.67
N PRO A 56 -7.64 -11.83 -6.94
CA PRO A 56 -7.39 -10.43 -7.31
C PRO A 56 -8.20 -9.43 -6.48
N ARG A 57 -9.47 -9.75 -6.22
CA ARG A 57 -10.37 -8.90 -5.45
C ARG A 57 -9.90 -8.73 -4.02
N GLU A 58 -9.54 -9.82 -3.35
CA GLU A 58 -9.02 -9.79 -1.99
C GLU A 58 -7.70 -9.00 -1.89
N ILE A 59 -6.80 -9.16 -2.87
CA ILE A 59 -5.55 -8.40 -2.93
C ILE A 59 -5.83 -6.91 -3.07
N LEU A 60 -6.75 -6.52 -3.96
CA LEU A 60 -7.16 -5.12 -4.13
C LEU A 60 -7.82 -4.54 -2.88
N ASP A 61 -8.82 -5.23 -2.33
CA ASP A 61 -9.55 -4.75 -1.15
C ASP A 61 -8.58 -4.56 0.03
N ARG A 62 -7.59 -5.46 0.18
CA ARG A 62 -6.51 -5.29 1.17
C ARG A 62 -5.62 -4.10 0.86
N ALA A 63 -5.17 -3.91 -0.38
CA ALA A 63 -4.33 -2.79 -0.76
C ALA A 63 -5.04 -1.43 -0.54
N LEU A 64 -6.35 -1.37 -0.80
CA LEU A 64 -7.20 -0.21 -0.56
C LEU A 64 -7.38 0.08 0.93
N ALA A 65 -7.62 -0.95 1.75
CA ALA A 65 -7.70 -0.79 3.20
C ALA A 65 -6.39 -0.22 3.78
N LEU A 66 -5.25 -0.79 3.38
CA LEU A 66 -3.93 -0.33 3.81
C LEU A 66 -3.60 1.08 3.29
N ARG A 67 -4.09 1.45 2.09
CA ARG A 67 -3.98 2.82 1.58
C ARG A 67 -4.73 3.80 2.47
N SER A 68 -5.96 3.46 2.85
CA SER A 68 -6.75 4.31 3.75
C SER A 68 -6.07 4.50 5.10
N GLU A 69 -5.44 3.46 5.64
CA GLU A 69 -4.66 3.56 6.89
C GLU A 69 -3.40 4.42 6.72
N LEU A 70 -2.71 4.31 5.58
CA LEU A 70 -1.57 5.15 5.24
C LEU A 70 -1.96 6.63 5.16
N ASP A 71 -3.08 6.94 4.51
CA ASP A 71 -3.59 8.30 4.37
C ASP A 71 -4.02 8.90 5.73
N ASP A 72 -4.63 8.10 6.61
CA ASP A 72 -4.93 8.52 8.00
C ASP A 72 -3.64 8.83 8.78
N CYS A 73 -2.63 7.96 8.68
CA CYS A 73 -1.35 8.17 9.32
C CYS A 73 -0.69 9.46 8.82
N GLU A 74 -0.63 9.65 7.49
CA GLU A 74 -0.07 10.85 6.88
C GLU A 74 -0.78 12.12 7.37
N GLN A 75 -2.12 12.10 7.41
CA GLN A 75 -2.91 13.23 7.85
C GLN A 75 -2.62 13.58 9.32
N ARG A 76 -2.57 12.59 10.21
CA ARG A 76 -2.28 12.78 11.64
C ARG A 76 -0.87 13.31 11.89
N ILE A 77 0.08 12.93 11.03
CA ILE A 77 1.47 13.40 11.10
C ILE A 77 1.62 14.82 10.53
N ARG A 78 0.93 15.15 9.43
CA ARG A 78 1.01 16.48 8.81
C ARG A 78 0.23 17.55 9.57
N CYS A 79 -0.93 17.20 10.13
CA CYS A 79 -1.84 18.15 10.78
C CYS A 79 -1.67 18.22 12.30
N GLN A 80 -0.43 18.16 12.78
CA GLN A 80 -0.14 18.26 14.21
C GLN A 80 -0.56 19.62 14.77
N ASN A 81 -1.29 19.59 15.87
CA ASN A 81 -1.63 20.78 16.64
C ASN A 81 -1.16 20.59 18.09
N PRO A 82 -0.10 21.28 18.53
CA PRO A 82 0.38 21.20 19.91
C PRO A 82 -0.63 21.65 20.98
N ARG A 83 -1.74 22.28 20.58
CA ARG A 83 -2.85 22.66 21.46
C ARG A 83 -3.93 21.58 21.58
N ASP A 84 -3.84 20.51 20.79
CA ASP A 84 -4.76 19.37 20.89
C ASP A 84 -4.45 18.57 22.17
N PRO A 85 -5.45 18.23 23.00
CA PRO A 85 -5.26 17.38 24.18
C PRO A 85 -4.62 16.01 23.91
N LYS A 86 -4.71 15.52 22.67
CA LYS A 86 -4.11 14.26 22.23
C LYS A 86 -2.68 14.40 21.73
N TRP A 87 -2.13 15.61 21.65
CA TRP A 87 -0.75 15.81 21.28
C TRP A 87 0.18 15.47 22.47
N PRO A 88 1.30 14.75 22.26
CA PRO A 88 1.83 14.24 21.00
C PRO A 88 1.45 12.77 20.72
N LEU A 89 0.51 12.18 21.46
CA LEU A 89 0.18 10.75 21.33
C LEU A 89 -0.30 10.39 19.94
N ASP A 90 -1.25 11.15 19.38
CA ASP A 90 -1.82 10.85 18.06
C ASP A 90 -0.78 10.77 16.92
N PRO A 91 0.14 11.74 16.75
CA PRO A 91 1.19 11.64 15.73
C PRO A 91 2.21 10.53 16.05
N VAL A 92 2.55 10.28 17.32
CA VAL A 92 3.45 9.18 17.69
C VAL A 92 2.87 7.82 17.31
N PHE A 93 1.57 7.60 17.57
CA PHE A 93 0.90 6.36 17.17
C PHE A 93 0.79 6.23 15.64
N ALA A 94 0.58 7.34 14.93
CA ALA A 94 0.58 7.34 13.47
C ALA A 94 1.95 6.95 12.90
N GLU A 95 3.05 7.49 13.45
CA GLU A 95 4.41 7.10 13.05
C GLU A 95 4.70 5.62 13.34
N GLN A 96 4.26 5.11 14.48
CA GLN A 96 4.44 3.70 14.82
C GLN A 96 3.62 2.79 13.89
N THR A 97 2.40 3.17 13.57
CA THR A 97 1.53 2.45 12.63
C THR A 97 2.15 2.42 11.24
N LEU A 98 2.66 3.55 10.76
CA LEU A 98 3.38 3.64 9.50
C LEU A 98 4.59 2.70 9.43
N ARG A 99 5.37 2.59 10.52
CA ARG A 99 6.47 1.61 10.60
C ARG A 99 5.97 0.18 10.49
N VAL A 100 4.87 -0.15 11.16
CA VAL A 100 4.26 -1.49 11.08
C VAL A 100 3.76 -1.79 9.65
N LEU A 101 3.17 -0.80 8.97
CA LEU A 101 2.74 -0.93 7.58
C LEU A 101 3.92 -1.15 6.62
N ALA A 102 5.11 -0.61 6.94
CA ALA A 102 6.31 -0.80 6.14
C ALA A 102 6.97 -2.18 6.35
N LEU A 103 6.83 -2.79 7.53
CA LEU A 103 7.54 -4.02 7.90
C LEU A 103 7.44 -5.15 6.85
N PRO A 104 6.26 -5.50 6.28
CA PRO A 104 6.19 -6.58 5.30
C PRO A 104 7.05 -6.32 4.06
N PHE A 105 7.17 -5.06 3.67
CA PHE A 105 7.96 -4.62 2.52
C PHE A 105 9.45 -4.55 2.85
N GLU A 106 9.80 -4.06 4.04
CA GLU A 106 11.20 -4.03 4.53
C GLU A 106 11.79 -5.44 4.74
N LEU A 107 10.95 -6.40 5.11
CA LEU A 107 11.37 -7.80 5.30
C LEU A 107 11.39 -8.61 4.00
N HIS A 108 10.82 -8.10 2.91
CA HIS A 108 10.79 -8.80 1.64
C HIS A 108 12.12 -8.61 0.89
N HIS A 109 12.82 -9.71 0.59
CA HIS A 109 14.18 -9.68 0.02
C HIS A 109 14.31 -8.82 -1.24
N GLN A 110 13.35 -8.90 -2.17
CA GLN A 110 13.36 -8.09 -3.41
C GLN A 110 13.29 -6.57 -3.15
N TRP A 111 12.88 -6.14 -1.96
CA TRP A 111 12.51 -4.76 -1.62
C TRP A 111 13.54 -4.15 -0.65
N GLN A 112 14.32 -5.00 0.02
CA GLN A 112 15.51 -4.61 0.77
C GLN A 112 16.51 -3.88 -0.13
N ASP A 113 16.75 -4.35 -1.35
CA ASP A 113 17.70 -3.73 -2.28
C ASP A 113 17.24 -2.35 -2.80
N ALA A 114 15.92 -2.14 -2.89
CA ALA A 114 15.33 -0.87 -3.31
C ALA A 114 15.27 0.17 -2.17
N TRP A 115 15.19 -0.31 -0.92
CA TRP A 115 15.16 0.50 0.30
C TRP A 115 16.57 0.81 0.84
N LEU A 116 17.54 -0.06 0.56
CA LEU A 116 18.92 0.00 1.03
C LEU A 116 19.89 -0.20 -0.15
N PRO A 117 20.01 0.77 -1.09
CA PRO A 117 21.06 0.67 -2.10
C PRO A 117 22.42 0.66 -1.38
N GLY A 118 23.21 -0.38 -1.65
CA GLY A 118 24.55 -0.59 -1.07
C GLY A 118 25.54 0.52 -1.37
#